data_AF-A0A8S4NX38-F1
#
_entry.id   AF-A0A8S4NX38-F1
#
_cell.length_a   1.000
_cell.length_b   1.000
_cell.length_c   1.000
_cell.angle_alpha   90.00
_cell.angle_beta   90.00
_cell.angle_gamma   90.00
#
_symmetry.space_group_name_H-M   'P 1'
#
loop_
_entity.id
_entity.type
_entity.pdbx_description
1 polymer ?
#
loop_
_entity_poly.entity_id
_entity_poly.type
_entity_poly.pdbx_seq_one_letter_code
_entity_poly.pdbx_strand_id
1 'polypeptide(L)'
;GGWSAGTYNQDQWLQVEFPKINVVTEVITQGSNRRNGRVTSYRVLSSMDGVKWIERGQFSEIPFSGDANTKLYNKFTERFIAKYVRINPLTWSGDVEVRVGYLGCDYSKYINLNESFDNTFPPIVLNRIIDNDFNTCMNIP
;
A
#
# COMPACT_ATOMS: atom_id res chain seq x y z
N GLY A 1 -3.41 -18.01 -3.40
CA GLY A 1 -3.40 -17.71 -4.84
C GLY A 1 -2.60 -16.44 -5.09
N GLY A 2 -2.17 -16.18 -6.32
CA GLY A 2 -1.49 -14.94 -6.73
C GLY A 2 -2.16 -14.37 -7.97
N TRP A 3 -2.02 -13.06 -8.20
CA TRP A 3 -2.54 -12.41 -9.41
C TRP A 3 -1.53 -12.55 -10.55
N SER A 4 -2.02 -12.77 -11.77
CA SER A 4 -1.23 -12.86 -13.00
C SER A 4 -1.85 -11.95 -14.06
N ALA A 5 -1.04 -11.11 -14.70
CA ALA A 5 -1.51 -10.21 -15.75
C ALA A 5 -1.87 -10.97 -17.03
N GLY A 6 -2.95 -10.58 -17.72
CA GLY A 6 -3.36 -11.18 -19.00
C GLY A 6 -2.55 -10.72 -20.21
N THR A 7 -1.85 -9.58 -20.09
CA THR A 7 -1.05 -8.97 -21.16
C THR A 7 0.22 -8.34 -20.58
N TYR A 8 1.36 -8.45 -21.27
CA TYR A 8 2.66 -8.02 -20.76
C TYR A 8 2.98 -6.55 -21.11
N ASN A 9 2.20 -5.59 -20.62
CA ASN A 9 2.48 -4.16 -20.77
C ASN A 9 2.40 -3.39 -19.44
N GLN A 10 2.91 -2.16 -19.39
CA GLN A 10 2.92 -1.33 -18.17
C GLN A 10 1.54 -0.73 -17.81
N ASP A 11 0.54 -0.97 -18.67
CA ASP A 11 -0.85 -0.58 -18.43
C ASP A 11 -1.59 -1.56 -17.51
N GLN A 12 -0.93 -2.67 -17.15
CA GLN A 12 -1.49 -3.63 -16.20
C GLN A 12 -1.46 -3.09 -14.78
N TRP A 13 -2.53 -3.37 -14.04
CA TRP A 13 -2.62 -3.06 -12.63
C TRP A 13 -3.39 -4.13 -11.87
N LEU A 14 -3.00 -4.31 -10.62
CA LEU A 14 -3.84 -4.95 -9.60
C LEU A 14 -4.48 -3.85 -8.78
N GLN A 15 -5.81 -3.76 -8.80
CA GLN A 15 -6.57 -2.79 -8.01
C GLN A 15 -7.27 -3.50 -6.88
N VAL A 16 -7.21 -2.88 -5.71
CA VAL A 16 -8.03 -3.22 -4.57
C VAL A 16 -8.93 -2.03 -4.27
N GLU A 17 -10.23 -2.29 -4.18
CA GLU A 17 -11.19 -1.38 -3.58
C GLU A 17 -11.38 -1.80 -2.12
N PHE A 18 -11.13 -0.86 -1.20
CA PHE A 18 -11.38 -1.09 0.21
C PHE A 18 -12.88 -0.91 0.51
N PRO A 19 -13.46 -1.66 1.46
CA PRO A 19 -14.87 -1.48 1.83
C PRO A 19 -15.15 -0.09 2.42
N LYS A 20 -14.15 0.54 3.04
CA LYS A 20 -14.20 1.89 3.60
C LYS A 20 -13.00 2.72 3.16
N ILE A 21 -13.07 4.02 3.37
CA ILE A 21 -11.90 4.90 3.22
C ILE A 21 -10.90 4.55 4.32
N ASN A 22 -9.67 4.23 3.92
CA ASN A 22 -8.61 3.86 4.85
C ASN A 22 -7.41 4.79 4.73
N VAL A 23 -6.70 4.98 5.84
CA VAL A 23 -5.34 5.51 5.85
C VAL A 23 -4.39 4.35 5.63
N VAL A 24 -3.69 4.36 4.50
CA VAL A 24 -2.71 3.32 4.13
C VAL A 24 -1.34 3.75 4.61
N THR A 25 -0.64 2.84 5.28
CA THR A 25 0.68 3.08 5.87
C THR A 25 1.77 2.27 5.20
N GLU A 26 1.46 1.04 4.78
CA GLU A 26 2.43 0.13 4.17
C GLU A 26 1.78 -0.74 3.10
N VAL A 27 2.59 -1.12 2.12
CA VAL A 27 2.27 -2.16 1.14
C VAL A 27 3.11 -3.40 1.43
N ILE A 28 2.46 -4.55 1.54
CA ILE A 28 3.11 -5.85 1.66
C ILE A 28 3.09 -6.50 0.30
N THR A 29 4.26 -6.88 -0.21
CA THR A 29 4.37 -7.64 -1.46
C THR A 29 5.03 -8.98 -1.23
N GLN A 30 4.61 -9.99 -1.98
CA GLN A 30 5.15 -11.33 -1.90
C GLN A 30 5.15 -11.95 -3.29
N GLY A 31 6.23 -12.65 -3.65
CA GLY A 31 6.36 -13.27 -4.96
C GLY A 31 5.48 -14.50 -5.11
N SER A 32 5.60 -15.17 -6.26
CA SER A 32 4.97 -16.46 -6.54
C SER A 32 6.03 -17.44 -7.04
N ASN A 33 5.90 -18.72 -6.65
CA ASN A 33 6.82 -19.81 -7.03
C ASN A 33 6.27 -20.62 -8.20
N ARG A 34 5.14 -20.21 -8.80
CA ARG A 34 4.37 -21.08 -9.69
C ARG A 34 4.87 -21.11 -11.12
N ARG A 35 5.52 -20.05 -11.58
CA ARG A 35 6.13 -19.94 -12.91
C ARG A 35 7.45 -19.19 -12.73
N ASN A 36 8.40 -19.32 -13.65
CA ASN A 36 9.70 -18.61 -13.61
C ASN A 36 9.55 -17.08 -13.76
N GLY A 37 8.36 -16.55 -13.49
CA GLY A 37 7.93 -15.17 -13.59
C GLY A 37 7.95 -14.45 -12.26
N ARG A 38 8.54 -13.24 -12.23
CA ARG A 38 8.45 -12.33 -11.09
C ARG A 38 8.43 -10.89 -11.54
N VAL A 39 7.59 -10.09 -10.88
CA VAL A 39 7.74 -8.63 -10.88
C VAL A 39 9.11 -8.29 -10.27
N THR A 40 9.80 -7.30 -10.82
CA THR A 40 11.09 -6.81 -10.31
C THR A 40 10.99 -5.37 -9.82
N SER A 41 9.99 -4.62 -10.29
CA SER A 41 9.63 -3.33 -9.72
C SER A 41 8.19 -2.97 -10.01
N TYR A 42 7.62 -2.12 -9.16
CA TYR A 42 6.25 -1.66 -9.30
C TYR A 42 6.10 -0.23 -8.78
N ARG A 43 5.00 0.42 -9.13
CA ARG A 43 4.56 1.68 -8.50
C ARG A 43 3.21 1.50 -7.84
N VAL A 44 2.93 2.36 -6.87
CA VAL A 44 1.68 2.38 -6.12
C VAL A 44 0.90 3.60 -6.53
N LEU A 45 -0.36 3.44 -6.92
CA LEU A 45 -1.27 4.56 -7.12
C LEU A 45 -2.44 4.45 -6.17
N SER A 46 -2.94 5.58 -5.71
CA SER A 46 -4.12 5.67 -4.85
C SER A 46 -5.20 6.50 -5.51
N SER A 47 -6.45 6.23 -5.15
CA SER A 47 -7.60 7.02 -5.59
C SER A 47 -8.69 7.05 -4.54
N MET A 48 -9.49 8.11 -4.57
CA MET A 48 -10.72 8.25 -3.79
C MET A 48 -11.98 7.92 -4.60
N ASP A 49 -11.93 8.12 -5.92
CA ASP A 49 -13.08 8.01 -6.84
C ASP A 49 -12.93 6.87 -7.86
N GLY A 50 -11.77 6.23 -7.93
CA GLY A 50 -11.44 5.19 -8.91
C GLY A 50 -11.11 5.73 -10.31
N VAL A 51 -11.19 7.06 -10.50
CA VAL A 51 -11.02 7.73 -11.80
C VAL A 51 -9.70 8.50 -11.83
N LYS A 52 -9.45 9.31 -10.80
CA LYS A 52 -8.22 10.11 -10.66
C LYS A 52 -7.23 9.35 -9.77
N TRP A 53 -6.03 9.14 -10.29
CA TRP A 53 -4.99 8.36 -9.64
C TRP A 53 -3.81 9.24 -9.27
N ILE A 54 -3.34 9.09 -8.03
CA ILE A 54 -2.18 9.81 -7.51
C ILE A 54 -1.12 8.77 -7.14
N GLU A 55 0.07 8.92 -7.71
CA GLU A 55 1.22 8.06 -7.40
C GLU A 55 1.69 8.25 -5.95
N ARG A 56 2.06 7.16 -5.29
CA ARG A 56 2.45 7.11 -3.87
C ARG A 56 3.80 6.43 -3.72
N GLY A 57 4.58 6.93 -2.76
CA GLY A 57 5.96 6.51 -2.55
C GLY A 57 6.92 7.68 -2.68
N GLN A 58 8.11 7.53 -2.12
CA GLN A 58 9.19 8.49 -2.28
C GLN A 58 9.78 8.43 -3.70
N PHE A 59 9.74 7.24 -4.30
CA PHE A 59 10.23 6.97 -5.64
C PHE A 59 9.08 6.52 -6.53
N SER A 60 9.15 6.88 -7.80
CA SER A 60 8.19 6.45 -8.83
C SER A 60 8.29 4.96 -9.14
N GLU A 61 9.33 4.30 -8.65
CA GLU A 61 9.60 2.89 -8.82
C GLU A 61 10.06 2.29 -7.49
N ILE A 62 9.31 1.30 -7.03
CA ILE A 62 9.63 0.52 -5.83
C ILE A 62 10.25 -0.79 -6.31
N PRO A 63 11.54 -1.04 -6.00
CA PRO A 63 12.18 -2.29 -6.35
C PRO A 63 11.56 -3.44 -5.56
N PHE A 64 11.35 -4.55 -6.25
CA PHE A 64 10.78 -5.76 -5.68
C PHE A 64 11.67 -6.96 -6.02
N SER A 65 12.32 -7.50 -5.00
CA SER A 65 13.17 -8.69 -5.12
C SER A 65 12.60 -9.91 -4.40
N GLY A 66 11.32 -9.85 -4.01
CA GLY A 66 10.70 -10.87 -3.18
C GLY A 66 10.56 -12.20 -3.92
N ASP A 67 11.12 -13.26 -3.34
CA ASP A 67 10.77 -14.64 -3.70
C ASP A 67 9.35 -14.97 -3.21
N ALA A 68 8.85 -16.18 -3.48
CA ALA A 68 7.48 -16.51 -3.05
C ALA A 68 7.31 -16.77 -1.56
N ASN A 69 8.40 -16.85 -0.80
CA ASN A 69 8.34 -17.12 0.63
C ASN A 69 8.46 -15.83 1.44
N THR A 70 9.14 -14.84 0.90
CA THR A 70 9.51 -13.60 1.57
C THR A 70 8.48 -12.51 1.32
N LYS A 71 7.90 -11.99 2.41
CA LYS A 71 7.07 -10.79 2.38
C LYS A 71 7.97 -9.57 2.50
N LEU A 72 7.86 -8.64 1.55
CA LEU A 72 8.52 -7.34 1.59
C LEU A 72 7.52 -6.29 2.03
N TYR A 73 7.89 -5.56 3.08
CA TYR A 73 7.09 -4.50 3.69
C TYR A 73 7.65 -3.16 3.20
N ASN A 74 6.90 -2.46 2.38
CA ASN A 74 7.24 -1.14 1.87
C ASN A 74 6.42 -0.10 2.62
N LYS A 75 7.04 0.50 3.65
CA LYS A 75 6.45 1.57 4.46
C LYS A 75 6.55 2.89 3.72
N PHE A 76 5.44 3.61 3.64
CA PHE A 76 5.43 4.95 3.03
C PHE A 76 5.90 5.99 4.04
N THR A 77 6.80 6.87 3.60
CA THR A 77 7.23 8.04 4.39
C THR A 77 6.03 8.93 4.74
N GLU A 78 5.14 9.11 3.78
CA GLU A 78 3.87 9.82 3.95
C GLU A 78 2.71 8.84 3.84
N ARG A 79 1.95 8.71 4.93
CA ARG A 79 0.68 7.96 4.94
C ARG A 79 -0.32 8.66 4.02
N PHE A 80 -1.17 7.91 3.34
CA PHE A 80 -2.16 8.48 2.43
C PHE A 80 -3.55 7.91 2.64
N ILE A 81 -4.56 8.73 2.37
CA ILE A 81 -5.97 8.35 2.45
C ILE A 81 -6.39 7.79 1.08
N ALA A 82 -7.03 6.62 1.07
CA ALA A 82 -7.47 5.98 -0.16
C ALA A 82 -8.74 5.14 0.05
N LYS A 83 -9.57 5.09 -1.00
CA LYS A 83 -10.64 4.10 -1.17
C LYS A 83 -10.21 3.00 -2.13
N TYR A 84 -9.35 3.33 -3.09
CA TYR A 84 -8.79 2.41 -4.06
C TYR A 84 -7.27 2.51 -4.07
N VAL A 85 -6.60 1.38 -4.24
CA VAL A 85 -5.14 1.33 -4.43
C VAL A 85 -4.82 0.42 -5.60
N ARG A 86 -3.87 0.84 -6.43
CA ARG A 86 -3.32 0.09 -7.56
C ARG A 86 -1.86 -0.22 -7.33
N ILE A 87 -1.47 -1.45 -7.63
CA ILE A 87 -0.09 -1.83 -7.90
C ILE A 87 0.05 -1.96 -9.40
N ASN A 88 0.95 -1.17 -9.98
CA ASN A 88 1.31 -1.24 -11.38
C ASN A 88 2.72 -1.83 -11.51
N PRO A 89 2.87 -3.06 -12.01
CA PRO A 89 4.16 -3.62 -12.36
C PRO A 89 4.85 -2.76 -13.43
N LEU A 90 6.11 -2.40 -13.19
CA LEU A 90 6.90 -1.61 -14.13
C LEU A 90 7.91 -2.47 -14.88
N THR A 91 8.56 -3.38 -14.16
CA THR A 91 9.50 -4.35 -14.71
C THR A 91 9.21 -5.74 -14.17
N TRP A 92 9.48 -6.75 -14.98
CA TRP A 92 9.33 -8.16 -14.61
C TRP A 92 10.27 -9.02 -15.45
N SER A 93 10.52 -10.24 -14.97
CA SER A 93 11.18 -11.31 -15.71
C SER A 93 10.22 -12.47 -15.82
N GLY A 94 9.93 -12.99 -17.02
CA GLY A 94 8.95 -14.06 -17.22
C GLY A 94 7.50 -13.57 -17.06
N ASP A 95 6.70 -14.30 -16.26
CA ASP A 95 5.33 -13.93 -15.93
C ASP A 95 5.23 -12.82 -14.85
N VAL A 96 4.18 -12.00 -14.97
CA VAL A 96 3.85 -10.95 -13.99
C VAL A 96 3.03 -11.57 -12.87
N GLU A 97 3.68 -12.15 -11.86
CA GLU A 97 3.00 -12.70 -10.68
C GLU A 97 3.39 -11.96 -9.40
N VAL A 98 2.40 -11.48 -8.65
CA VAL A 98 2.60 -10.85 -7.34
C VAL A 98 1.39 -11.10 -6.42
N ARG A 99 1.66 -11.23 -5.13
CA ARG A 99 0.67 -11.15 -4.05
C ARG A 99 0.87 -9.83 -3.33
N VAL A 100 -0.23 -9.14 -3.10
CA VAL A 100 -0.22 -7.82 -2.47
C VAL A 100 -1.15 -7.86 -1.25
N GLY A 101 -0.72 -7.22 -0.18
CA GLY A 101 -1.54 -6.85 0.97
C GLY A 101 -1.27 -5.40 1.34
N TYR A 102 -2.16 -4.83 2.14
CA TYR A 102 -2.05 -3.44 2.59
C TYR A 102 -2.19 -3.39 4.11
N LEU A 103 -1.37 -2.56 4.74
CA LEU A 103 -1.53 -2.20 6.15
C LEU A 103 -2.10 -0.79 6.24
N GLY A 104 -3.04 -0.62 7.16
CA GLY A 104 -3.64 0.67 7.42
C GLY A 104 -4.78 0.59 8.42
N CYS A 105 -5.51 1.70 8.56
CA CYS A 105 -6.65 1.80 9.48
C CYS A 105 -7.83 2.57 8.85
N ASP A 106 -9.02 2.33 9.40
CA ASP A 106 -10.25 3.03 9.00
C ASP A 106 -10.10 4.54 9.24
N TYR A 107 -10.33 5.35 8.21
CA TYR A 107 -10.17 6.80 8.29
C TYR A 107 -11.07 7.42 9.36
N SER A 108 -12.26 6.84 9.60
CA SER A 108 -13.14 7.35 10.67
C SER A 108 -12.50 7.18 12.06
N LYS A 109 -11.77 6.08 12.30
CA LYS A 109 -11.07 5.88 13.58
C LYS A 109 -9.89 6.82 13.72
N TYR A 110 -9.21 7.10 12.61
CA TYR A 110 -8.09 8.04 12.56
C TYR A 110 -8.51 9.48 12.94
N ILE A 111 -9.64 9.97 12.42
CA ILE A 111 -10.16 11.29 12.78
C ILE A 111 -10.59 11.34 14.26
N ASN A 112 -11.34 10.34 14.73
CA ASN A 112 -11.79 10.31 16.13
C ASN A 112 -10.63 10.28 17.13
N LEU A 113 -9.50 9.64 16.78
CA LEU A 113 -8.28 9.71 17.58
C LEU A 113 -7.75 11.15 17.61
N ASN A 114 -7.58 11.79 16.45
CA ASN A 114 -7.07 13.17 16.40
C ASN A 114 -7.98 14.16 17.15
N GLU A 115 -9.30 14.01 17.10
CA GLU A 115 -10.25 14.84 17.87
C GLU A 115 -10.15 14.58 19.38
N SER A 116 -9.81 13.36 19.81
CA SER A 116 -9.59 13.05 21.23
C SER A 116 -8.25 13.56 21.78
N PHE A 117 -7.28 13.87 20.90
CA PHE A 117 -5.98 14.44 21.26
C PHE A 117 -5.96 15.98 21.26
N ASP A 118 -6.99 16.62 20.71
CA ASP A 118 -7.07 18.06 20.58
C ASP A 118 -8.09 18.63 21.55
N ASN A 119 -7.65 18.99 22.78
CA ASN A 119 -8.26 20.03 23.64
C ASN A 119 -7.53 20.26 25.00
N THR A 120 -6.45 19.54 25.33
CA THR A 120 -5.79 19.71 26.65
C THR A 120 -4.27 19.89 26.64
N PHE A 121 -3.57 19.86 25.50
CA PHE A 121 -2.11 20.05 25.46
C PHE A 121 -1.68 21.09 24.41
N PRO A 122 -0.78 22.05 24.78
CA PRO A 122 -0.30 23.07 23.85
C PRO A 122 0.56 22.46 22.72
N PRO A 123 0.69 23.14 21.57
CA PRO A 123 1.16 22.54 20.32
C PRO A 123 2.68 22.40 20.28
N ILE A 124 3.26 21.40 20.94
CA ILE A 124 4.68 21.07 20.78
C ILE A 124 4.88 19.53 20.71
N VAL A 125 5.44 19.11 19.57
CA VAL A 125 5.91 17.76 19.16
C VAL A 125 4.85 16.75 18.70
N LEU A 126 4.24 17.03 17.54
CA LEU A 126 3.49 16.02 16.78
C LEU A 126 4.38 14.90 16.21
N ASN A 127 5.72 15.00 16.22
CA ASN A 127 6.58 13.99 15.57
C ASN A 127 7.09 12.86 16.47
N ARG A 128 6.89 12.90 17.80
CA ARG A 128 7.50 11.93 18.73
C ARG A 128 6.50 11.01 19.43
N ILE A 129 5.20 11.33 19.37
CA ILE A 129 4.14 10.52 20.03
C ILE A 129 3.38 9.65 19.01
N ILE A 130 3.43 9.95 17.70
CA ILE A 130 2.78 9.11 16.67
C ILE A 130 3.50 7.77 16.39
N ASP A 131 4.20 7.17 17.35
CA ASP A 131 4.76 5.83 17.18
C ASP A 131 4.24 4.79 18.20
N ASN A 132 3.43 5.17 19.20
CA ASN A 132 2.96 4.20 20.22
C ASN A 132 1.45 3.90 20.23
N ASP A 133 0.61 4.63 19.50
CA ASP A 133 -0.84 4.32 19.37
C ASP A 133 -1.20 3.62 18.05
N PHE A 134 -0.22 3.29 17.19
CA PHE A 134 -0.44 2.56 15.93
C PHE A 134 -0.68 1.05 16.08
N ASN A 135 -1.02 0.57 17.27
CA ASN A 135 -1.33 -0.84 17.53
C ASN A 135 -2.63 -1.36 16.89
N THR A 136 -3.24 -0.63 15.94
CA THR A 136 -4.47 -1.04 15.23
C THR A 136 -4.39 -0.92 13.70
N CYS A 137 -3.19 -0.82 13.11
CA CYS A 137 -3.05 -1.02 11.67
C CYS A 137 -3.08 -2.53 11.37
N MET A 138 -4.27 -3.03 11.03
CA MET A 138 -4.45 -4.44 10.64
C MET A 138 -4.26 -4.61 9.13
N ASN A 139 -4.08 -5.86 8.69
CA ASN A 139 -4.19 -6.19 7.26
C ASN A 139 -5.57 -5.76 6.77
N ILE A 140 -5.59 -4.86 5.79
CA ILE A 140 -6.81 -4.51 5.07
C ILE A 140 -7.03 -5.62 4.01
N PRO A 141 -8.23 -6.21 3.95
CA PRO A 141 -8.53 -7.27 2.99
C PRO A 141 -8.40 -6.81 1.53
#